data_AF-A0A4R3TJF5-F1
#
_entry.id   AF-A0A4R3TJF5-F1
#
_cell.length_a   1.000
_cell.length_b   1.000
_cell.length_c   1.000
_cell.angle_alpha   90.00
_cell.angle_beta   90.00
_cell.angle_gamma   90.00
#
_symmetry.space_group_name_H-M   'P 1'
#
loop_
_entity.id
_entity.type
_entity.pdbx_description
1 polymer ?
#
loop_
_entity_poly.entity_id
_entity_poly.type
_entity_poly.pdbx_seq_one_letter_code
_entity_poly.pdbx_strand_id
1 'polypeptide(L)'
;MPLIERAAQALAKAQHDGDEFHRLTPDAQEQLRENVRTVIRALRVPTPVMCEAGHKLLEHERGHSVGNSDAHDAWQVMIDAAIGSMKPAGNG
;
A
#
# COMPACT_ATOMS: atom_id res chain seq x y z
N MET A 1 -1.12 12.31 -8.04
CA MET A 1 -0.58 12.36 -6.67
C MET A 1 -0.10 10.98 -6.27
N PRO A 2 1.16 10.81 -5.81
CA PRO A 2 1.69 9.53 -5.33
C PRO A 2 0.85 8.95 -4.18
N LEU A 3 0.80 7.61 -4.04
CA LEU A 3 -0.02 6.95 -3.02
C LEU A 3 0.33 7.41 -1.59
N ILE A 4 1.63 7.53 -1.30
CA ILE A 4 2.13 7.95 0.01
C ILE A 4 1.68 9.38 0.34
N GLU A 5 1.73 10.30 -0.63
CA GLU A 5 1.26 11.68 -0.47
C GLU A 5 -0.24 11.72 -0.15
N ARG A 6 -1.04 10.94 -0.88
CA ARG A 6 -2.50 10.84 -0.67
C ARG A 6 -2.82 10.35 0.75
N ALA A 7 -2.10 9.33 1.22
CA ALA A 7 -2.30 8.77 2.55
C ALA A 7 -1.79 9.71 3.66
N ALA A 8 -0.69 10.44 3.42
CA ALA A 8 -0.17 11.42 4.38
C ALA A 8 -1.15 12.59 4.57
N GLN A 9 -1.80 13.04 3.49
CA GLN A 9 -2.89 14.03 3.55
C GLN A 9 -4.10 13.51 4.36
N ALA A 10 -4.49 12.26 4.15
CA ALA A 10 -5.58 11.64 4.92
C ALA A 10 -5.23 11.54 6.42
N LEU A 11 -3.97 11.22 6.75
CA LEU A 11 -3.49 11.14 8.12
C LEU A 11 -3.45 12.53 8.79
N ALA A 12 -2.96 13.56 8.08
CA ALA A 12 -2.98 14.94 8.58
C ALA A 12 -4.41 15.40 8.92
N LYS A 13 -5.37 15.14 8.02
CA LYS A 13 -6.77 15.49 8.22
C LYS A 13 -7.37 14.82 9.45
N ALA A 14 -7.00 13.56 9.72
CA ALA A 14 -7.49 12.81 10.87
C ALA A 14 -6.88 13.28 12.21
N GLN A 15 -5.67 13.85 12.20
CA GLN A 15 -4.95 14.27 13.40
C GLN A 15 -5.23 15.72 13.82
N HIS A 16 -5.56 16.59 12.87
CA HIS A 16 -5.58 18.04 13.09
C HIS A 16 -6.92 18.72 12.78
N ASP A 17 -8.04 17.99 12.83
CA ASP A 17 -9.42 18.52 12.67
C ASP A 17 -9.59 19.50 11.49
N GLY A 18 -8.87 19.30 10.40
CA GLY A 18 -8.96 20.11 9.19
C GLY A 18 -7.70 20.87 8.77
N ASP A 19 -6.57 20.78 9.48
CA ASP A 19 -5.32 21.33 8.93
C ASP A 19 -4.96 20.62 7.61
N GLU A 20 -4.76 21.44 6.58
CA GLU A 20 -4.28 20.99 5.29
C GLU A 20 -2.82 20.59 5.43
N PHE A 21 -2.49 19.34 5.07
CA PHE A 21 -1.12 18.80 5.02
C PHE A 21 -0.09 19.79 4.45
N HIS A 22 -0.46 20.60 3.45
CA HIS A 22 0.41 21.58 2.82
C HIS A 22 0.77 22.80 3.70
N ARG A 23 0.03 23.02 4.79
CA ARG A 23 0.30 24.08 5.78
C ARG A 23 1.25 23.62 6.89
N LEU A 24 1.49 22.31 7.00
CA LEU A 24 2.46 21.74 7.92
C LEU A 24 3.88 22.11 7.48
N THR A 25 4.81 22.14 8.43
CA THR A 25 6.24 22.30 8.13
C THR A 25 6.74 21.14 7.25
N PRO A 26 7.79 21.34 6.44
CA PRO A 26 8.36 20.26 5.62
C PRO A 26 8.71 19.01 6.43
N ASP A 27 9.24 19.18 7.63
CA ASP A 27 9.59 18.07 8.53
C ASP A 27 8.36 17.30 9.02
N ALA A 28 7.29 18.01 9.37
CA ALA A 28 6.03 17.39 9.77
C ALA A 28 5.37 16.65 8.59
N GLN A 29 5.43 17.21 7.38
CA GLN A 29 4.97 16.53 6.17
C GLN A 29 5.76 15.24 5.92
N GLU A 30 7.08 15.26 6.06
CA GLU A 30 7.89 14.06 5.85
C GLU A 30 7.66 13.02 6.95
N GLN A 31 7.50 13.43 8.20
CA GLN A 31 7.14 12.52 9.28
C GLN A 31 5.82 11.79 9.00
N LEU A 32 4.82 12.47 8.44
CA LEU A 32 3.57 11.84 8.02
C LEU A 32 3.77 10.85 6.86
N ARG A 33 4.63 11.18 5.88
CA ARG A 33 4.97 10.23 4.80
C ARG A 33 5.66 8.99 5.34
N GLU A 34 6.59 9.13 6.29
CA GLU A 34 7.27 8.01 6.95
C GLU A 34 6.31 7.17 7.80
N ASN A 35 5.40 7.80 8.53
CA ASN A 35 4.35 7.10 9.27
C ASN A 35 3.49 6.26 8.33
N VAL A 36 3.09 6.81 7.18
CA VAL A 36 2.34 6.10 6.14
C VAL A 36 3.15 4.93 5.58
N ARG A 37 4.43 5.12 5.24
CA ARG A 37 5.31 4.03 4.77
C ARG A 37 5.38 2.91 5.82
N THR A 38 5.48 3.25 7.09
CA THR A 38 5.53 2.29 8.20
C THR A 38 4.24 1.49 8.33
N VAL A 39 3.08 2.14 8.28
CA VAL A 39 1.78 1.46 8.31
C VAL A 39 1.60 0.54 7.10
N ILE A 40 1.93 1.01 5.90
CA ILE A 40 1.80 0.20 4.68
C ILE A 40 2.75 -1.01 4.72
N ARG A 41 3.99 -0.85 5.23
CA ARG A 41 4.91 -1.97 5.45
C ARG A 41 4.35 -3.00 6.42
N ALA A 42 3.64 -2.59 7.47
CA ALA A 42 3.00 -3.51 8.40
C ALA A 42 1.90 -4.36 7.73
N LEU A 43 1.26 -3.83 6.68
CA LEU A 43 0.26 -4.54 5.87
C LEU A 43 0.89 -5.40 4.76
N ARG A 44 2.21 -5.47 4.66
CA ARG A 44 2.90 -6.19 3.58
C ARG A 44 2.53 -7.67 3.54
N VAL A 45 2.36 -8.32 4.69
CA VAL A 45 1.97 -9.73 4.74
C VAL A 45 0.44 -9.79 4.81
N PRO A 46 -0.25 -10.28 3.77
CA PRO A 46 -1.70 -10.38 3.77
C PRO A 46 -2.17 -11.53 4.67
N THR A 47 -3.36 -11.39 5.22
CA THR A 47 -4.00 -12.48 5.98
C THR A 47 -4.58 -13.53 5.03
N PRO A 48 -4.82 -14.78 5.49
CA PRO A 48 -5.45 -15.80 4.65
C PRO A 48 -6.79 -15.36 4.03
N VAL A 49 -7.61 -14.62 4.79
CA VAL A 49 -8.91 -14.09 4.33
C VAL A 49 -8.72 -13.11 3.16
N MET A 50 -7.65 -12.32 3.16
CA MET A 50 -7.35 -11.41 2.04
C MET A 50 -6.95 -12.18 0.79
N CYS A 51 -6.15 -13.24 0.92
CA CYS A 51 -5.76 -14.10 -0.19
C CYS A 51 -6.98 -14.80 -0.79
N GLU A 52 -7.86 -15.34 0.06
CA GLU A 52 -9.10 -16.00 -0.37
C GLU A 52 -10.03 -15.04 -1.13
N ALA A 53 -10.15 -13.79 -0.67
CA ALA A 53 -10.94 -12.78 -1.38
C ALA A 53 -10.40 -12.51 -2.80
N GLY A 54 -9.08 -12.42 -2.97
CA GLY A 54 -8.44 -12.25 -4.27
C GLY A 54 -8.59 -13.47 -5.17
N HIS A 55 -8.37 -14.67 -4.60
CA HIS A 55 -8.53 -15.95 -5.29
C HIS A 55 -9.96 -16.16 -5.79
N LYS A 56 -10.97 -15.92 -4.95
CA LYS A 56 -12.39 -16.04 -5.32
C LYS A 56 -12.75 -15.14 -6.50
N LEU A 57 -12.32 -13.87 -6.49
CA LEU A 57 -12.57 -12.94 -7.59
C LEU A 57 -11.94 -13.44 -8.89
N LEU A 58 -10.68 -13.88 -8.84
CA LEU A 58 -9.94 -14.26 -10.04
C LEU A 58 -10.41 -15.60 -10.60
N GLU A 59 -10.63 -16.61 -9.76
CA GLU A 59 -11.04 -17.93 -10.21
C GLU A 59 -12.52 -18.00 -10.54
N HIS A 60 -13.40 -17.60 -9.61
CA HIS A 60 -14.83 -17.83 -9.77
C HIS A 60 -15.51 -16.77 -10.64
N GLU A 61 -15.09 -15.51 -10.55
CA GLU A 61 -15.77 -14.42 -11.28
C GLU A 61 -15.13 -14.12 -12.63
N ARG A 62 -13.83 -14.40 -12.79
CA ARG A 62 -13.06 -14.07 -14.00
C ARG A 62 -12.52 -15.29 -14.76
N GLY A 63 -12.63 -16.50 -14.19
CA GLY A 63 -12.20 -17.73 -14.84
C GLY A 63 -10.68 -17.87 -14.96
N HIS A 64 -9.90 -17.16 -14.13
CA HIS A 64 -8.44 -17.30 -14.07
C HIS A 64 -8.03 -18.32 -13.00
N SER A 65 -7.22 -19.30 -13.37
CA SER A 65 -6.61 -20.19 -12.39
C SER A 65 -5.45 -19.48 -11.68
N VAL A 66 -5.62 -19.14 -10.41
CA VAL A 66 -4.58 -18.58 -9.53
C VAL A 66 -4.58 -19.31 -8.20
N GLY A 67 -3.40 -19.70 -7.72
CA GLY A 67 -3.25 -20.27 -6.39
C GLY A 67 -3.39 -19.22 -5.29
N ASN A 68 -3.69 -19.67 -4.07
CA ASN A 68 -3.66 -18.80 -2.89
C ASN A 68 -2.27 -18.17 -2.65
N SER A 69 -1.19 -18.88 -3.01
CA SER A 69 0.19 -18.35 -2.98
C SER A 69 0.38 -17.21 -3.97
N ASP A 70 -0.22 -17.28 -5.15
CA ASP A 70 -0.08 -16.24 -6.18
C ASP A 70 -0.73 -14.93 -5.71
N ALA A 71 -1.89 -15.02 -5.05
CA ALA A 71 -2.56 -13.87 -4.45
C ALA A 71 -1.72 -13.23 -3.32
N HIS A 72 -1.08 -14.07 -2.49
CA HIS A 72 -0.18 -13.61 -1.44
C HIS A 72 1.03 -12.85 -2.01
N ASP A 73 1.72 -13.43 -2.99
CA ASP A 73 2.94 -12.87 -3.56
C ASP A 73 2.64 -11.61 -4.38
N ALA A 74 1.55 -11.62 -5.16
CA ALA A 74 1.09 -10.44 -5.87
C ALA A 74 0.82 -9.26 -4.92
N TRP A 75 0.21 -9.51 -3.76
CA TRP A 75 0.00 -8.47 -2.76
C TRP A 75 1.32 -7.90 -2.24
N GLN A 76 2.28 -8.76 -1.88
CA GLN A 76 3.59 -8.31 -1.39
C GLN A 76 4.30 -7.43 -2.42
N VAL A 77 4.29 -7.84 -3.70
CA VAL A 77 4.89 -7.06 -4.80
C VAL A 77 4.20 -5.70 -4.98
N MET A 78 2.87 -5.64 -4.90
CA MET A 78 2.13 -4.38 -4.98
C MET A 78 2.45 -3.45 -3.81
N ILE A 79 2.58 -3.98 -2.60
CA ILE A 79 2.98 -3.19 -1.43
C ILE A 79 4.42 -2.67 -1.58
N ASP A 80 5.35 -3.53 -2.00
CA ASP A 80 6.73 -3.14 -2.24
C ASP A 80 6.83 -2.05 -3.33
N ALA A 81 6.00 -2.11 -4.38
CA ALA A 81 5.88 -1.08 -5.40
C ALA A 81 5.35 0.24 -4.82
N ALA A 82 4.31 0.17 -3.98
CA ALA A 82 3.66 1.31 -3.37
C ALA A 82 4.58 2.12 -2.44
N ILE A 83 5.47 1.44 -1.71
CA ILE A 83 6.45 2.09 -0.82
C ILE A 83 7.79 2.40 -1.50
N GLY A 84 7.94 2.10 -2.79
CA GLY A 84 9.18 2.30 -3.55
C GLY A 84 10.32 1.37 -3.15
N SER A 85 10.01 0.19 -2.59
CA SER A 85 10.98 -0.84 -2.22
C SER A 85 11.22 -1.89 -3.30
N MET A 86 10.49 -1.86 -4.43
CA MET A 86 10.88 -2.61 -5.62
C MET A 86 12.22 -2.08 -6.13
N LYS A 87 13.26 -2.93 -6.14
CA LYS A 87 14.38 -2.74 -7.06
C LYS A 87 13.80 -2.76 -8.48
N PRO A 88 14.16 -1.82 -9.37
CA PRO A 88 13.83 -1.97 -10.78
C PRO A 88 14.37 -3.33 -11.23
N ALA A 89 13.54 -4.13 -11.89
CA ALA A 89 13.99 -5.37 -12.49
C ALA A 89 15.17 -5.03 -13.40
N GLY A 90 16.37 -5.45 -13.01
CA GLY A 90 17.54 -5.33 -13.86
C GLY A 90 17.26 -6.14 -15.11
N ASN A 91 17.29 -5.49 -16.27
CA ASN A 91 17.20 -6.14 -17.56
C ASN A 91 18.34 -7.18 -17.65
N GLY A 92 17.98 -8.45 -17.52
CA GLY A 92 18.83 -9.59 -17.88
C GLY A 92 18.64 -9.97 -19.34
#